data_AF-E1QHI1-F1
#
_entry.id   AF-E1QHI1-F1
#
_cell.length_a   1.000
_cell.length_b   1.000
_cell.length_c   1.000
_cell.angle_alpha   90.00
_cell.angle_beta   90.00
_cell.angle_gamma   90.00
#
_symmetry.space_group_name_H-M   'P 1'
#
loop_
_entity.id
_entity.type
_entity.pdbx_description
1 polymer ?
#
loop_
_entity_poly.entity_id
_entity_poly.type
_entity_poly.pdbx_seq_one_letter_code
_entity_poly.pdbx_strand_id
1 'polypeptide(L)'
;MKKIVALVMCLSLLAIFSSAAMAQKQNVDDVDFGALTCQDFIMGLAKSDEETAGLVLLWLDGYLSGVSGDTVIRWQTIDDFSNNIVDACGNQPDRNLLEVAKEIGISE
;
A
#
# COMPACT_ATOMS: atom_id res chain seq x y z
N MET A 1 -41.17 8.49 -40.00
CA MET A 1 -40.11 7.44 -40.08
C MET A 1 -38.73 7.97 -39.66
N LYS A 2 -38.19 9.05 -40.25
CA LYS A 2 -36.89 9.64 -39.83
C LYS A 2 -36.76 9.98 -38.33
N LYS A 3 -37.81 10.54 -37.71
CA LYS A 3 -37.81 10.91 -36.27
C LYS A 3 -37.87 9.70 -35.32
N ILE A 4 -38.41 8.57 -35.77
CA ILE A 4 -38.53 7.34 -34.99
C ILE A 4 -37.21 6.56 -35.04
N VAL A 5 -36.54 6.55 -36.20
CA VAL A 5 -35.20 5.96 -36.36
C VAL A 5 -34.15 6.70 -35.51
N ALA A 6 -34.23 8.04 -35.43
CA ALA A 6 -33.33 8.84 -34.59
C ALA A 6 -33.53 8.59 -33.08
N LEU A 7 -34.79 8.38 -32.64
CA LEU A 7 -35.10 8.13 -31.23
C LEU A 7 -34.60 6.75 -30.75
N VAL A 8 -34.70 5.74 -31.61
CA VAL A 8 -34.21 4.38 -31.32
C VAL A 8 -32.68 4.33 -31.30
N MET A 9 -32.01 5.10 -32.16
CA MET A 9 -30.55 5.16 -32.23
C MET A 9 -29.92 5.85 -31.00
N CYS A 10 -30.58 6.86 -30.40
CA CYS A 10 -30.13 7.47 -29.15
C CYS A 10 -30.35 6.56 -27.92
N LEU A 11 -31.40 5.74 -27.90
CA LEU A 11 -31.66 4.84 -26.77
C LEU A 11 -30.65 3.69 -26.69
N SER A 12 -30.13 3.23 -27.84
CA SER A 12 -29.08 2.20 -27.91
C SER A 12 -27.69 2.69 -27.48
N LEU A 13 -27.42 4.01 -27.47
CA LEU A 13 -26.13 4.58 -27.05
C LEU A 13 -25.98 4.73 -25.53
N LEU A 14 -27.10 4.79 -24.78
CA LEU A 14 -27.09 4.93 -23.32
C LEU A 14 -26.87 3.60 -22.57
N ALA A 15 -27.06 2.46 -23.25
CA ALA A 15 -26.89 1.13 -22.66
C ALA A 15 -25.42 0.66 -22.58
N ILE A 16 -24.49 1.33 -23.27
CA ILE A 16 -23.07 0.92 -23.34
C ILE A 16 -22.25 1.51 -22.18
N PHE A 17 -22.74 2.56 -21.50
CA PHE A 17 -22.05 3.18 -20.36
C PHE A 17 -22.35 2.54 -19.00
N SER A 18 -23.18 1.49 -18.96
CA SER A 18 -23.36 0.67 -17.76
C SER A 18 -22.32 -0.45 -17.72
N SER A 19 -21.04 -0.11 -17.86
CA SER A 19 -20.01 -0.93 -17.23
C SER A 19 -20.21 -0.76 -15.73
N ALA A 20 -21.11 -1.56 -15.15
CA ALA A 20 -21.09 -1.83 -13.73
C ALA A 20 -19.62 -2.11 -13.42
N ALA A 21 -19.00 -1.23 -12.63
CA ALA A 21 -17.68 -1.48 -12.11
C ALA A 21 -17.77 -2.81 -11.37
N MET A 22 -17.44 -3.90 -12.06
CA MET A 22 -17.20 -5.18 -11.42
C MET A 22 -15.93 -4.93 -10.62
N ALA A 23 -16.12 -4.42 -9.40
CA ALA A 23 -15.11 -4.51 -8.36
C ALA A 23 -14.87 -6.01 -8.19
N GLN A 24 -13.88 -6.52 -8.92
CA GLN A 24 -13.37 -7.86 -8.71
C GLN A 24 -12.98 -7.88 -7.24
N LYS A 25 -13.71 -8.67 -6.44
CA LYS A 25 -13.40 -8.88 -5.04
C LYS A 25 -12.01 -9.52 -5.02
N GLN A 26 -10.97 -8.70 -4.92
CA GLN A 26 -9.63 -9.18 -4.68
C GLN A 26 -9.71 -9.93 -3.35
N ASN A 27 -9.34 -11.21 -3.35
CA ASN A 27 -8.98 -11.86 -2.10
C ASN A 27 -7.73 -11.13 -1.61
N VAL A 28 -7.94 -10.21 -0.68
CA VAL A 28 -6.86 -9.62 0.09
C VAL A 28 -6.59 -10.63 1.18
N ASP A 29 -5.54 -11.42 1.01
CA ASP A 29 -5.09 -12.33 2.05
C ASP A 29 -4.57 -11.51 3.24
N ASP A 30 -4.80 -12.00 4.46
CA ASP A 30 -4.27 -11.35 5.66
C ASP A 30 -2.73 -11.36 5.62
N VAL A 31 -2.11 -10.23 6.00
CA VAL A 31 -0.66 -10.09 6.06
C VAL A 31 -0.20 -10.18 7.51
N ASP A 32 0.55 -11.22 7.85
CA ASP A 32 1.22 -11.35 9.14
C ASP A 32 2.60 -10.66 9.12
N PHE A 33 2.60 -9.37 9.46
CA PHE A 33 3.86 -8.61 9.60
C PHE A 33 4.80 -9.16 10.67
N GLY A 34 4.29 -9.94 11.64
CA GLY A 34 5.12 -10.61 12.65
C GLY A 34 5.99 -11.73 12.08
N ALA A 35 5.63 -12.28 10.91
CA ALA A 35 6.38 -13.33 10.23
C ALA A 35 7.15 -12.85 8.99
N LEU A 36 6.92 -11.61 8.53
CA LEU A 36 7.58 -11.08 7.33
C LEU A 36 9.08 -10.89 7.51
N THR A 37 9.84 -11.34 6.51
CA THR A 37 11.27 -11.05 6.40
C THR A 37 11.50 -9.72 5.69
N CYS A 38 12.69 -9.16 5.86
CA CYS A 38 13.16 -8.02 5.09
C CYS A 38 13.15 -8.30 3.57
N GLN A 39 13.42 -9.52 3.14
CA GLN A 39 13.32 -9.90 1.73
C GLN A 39 11.88 -9.81 1.22
N ASP A 40 10.91 -10.33 1.99
CA ASP A 40 9.49 -10.25 1.63
C ASP A 40 9.04 -8.80 1.50
N PHE A 41 9.48 -7.93 2.41
CA PHE A 41 9.21 -6.51 2.38
C PHE A 41 9.76 -5.84 1.11
N ILE A 42 11.05 -6.02 0.80
CA ILE A 42 11.67 -5.43 -0.39
C ILE A 42 10.99 -5.93 -1.68
N MET A 43 10.69 -7.24 -1.75
CA MET A 43 9.97 -7.80 -2.88
C MET A 43 8.53 -7.28 -2.98
N GLY A 44 7.87 -7.05 -1.84
CA GLY A 44 6.54 -6.44 -1.76
C GLY A 44 6.54 -5.02 -2.27
N LEU A 45 7.49 -4.18 -1.82
CA LEU A 45 7.65 -2.81 -2.31
C LEU A 45 7.94 -2.78 -3.81
N ALA A 46 8.84 -3.63 -4.30
CA ALA A 46 9.19 -3.67 -5.73
C ALA A 46 8.01 -4.07 -6.65
N LYS A 47 6.99 -4.74 -6.12
CA LYS A 47 5.77 -5.14 -6.84
C LYS A 47 4.60 -4.17 -6.64
N SER A 48 4.73 -3.24 -5.70
CA SER A 48 3.69 -2.29 -5.34
C SER A 48 3.80 -1.01 -6.17
N ASP A 49 2.68 -0.32 -6.36
CA ASP A 49 2.73 1.08 -6.78
C ASP A 49 3.15 1.98 -5.61
N GLU A 50 3.45 3.25 -5.93
CA GLU A 50 3.94 4.23 -4.96
C GLU A 50 2.93 4.49 -3.82
N GLU A 51 1.63 4.50 -4.13
CA GLU A 51 0.57 4.69 -3.15
C GLU A 51 0.52 3.53 -2.14
N THR A 52 0.52 2.29 -2.62
CA THR A 52 0.51 1.09 -1.79
C THR A 52 1.78 0.99 -0.95
N ALA A 53 2.94 1.28 -1.55
CA ALA A 53 4.21 1.33 -0.84
C ALA A 53 4.18 2.36 0.31
N GLY A 54 3.65 3.56 0.04
CA GLY A 54 3.45 4.61 1.03
C GLY A 54 2.53 4.18 2.18
N LEU A 55 1.46 3.44 1.90
CA LEU A 55 0.56 2.92 2.93
C LEU A 55 1.24 1.89 3.84
N VAL A 56 2.09 1.01 3.30
CA VAL A 56 2.85 0.04 4.09
C VAL A 56 3.87 0.75 5.00
N LEU A 57 4.57 1.76 4.48
CA LEU A 57 5.52 2.56 5.25
C LEU A 57 4.83 3.35 6.37
N LEU A 58 3.67 3.94 6.08
CA LEU A 58 2.83 4.62 7.08
C LEU A 58 2.29 3.64 8.15
N TRP A 59 1.94 2.42 7.75
CA TRP A 59 1.53 1.39 8.70
C TRP A 59 2.69 1.01 9.63
N LEU A 60 3.92 0.91 9.11
CA LEU A 60 5.11 0.65 9.92
C LEU A 60 5.38 1.80 10.91
N ASP A 61 5.29 3.05 10.48
CA ASP A 61 5.38 4.23 11.37
C ASP A 61 4.30 4.18 12.48
N GLY A 62 3.06 3.84 12.12
CA GLY A 62 1.96 3.67 13.08
C GLY A 62 2.17 2.50 14.05
N TYR A 63 2.74 1.39 13.58
CA TYR A 63 3.14 0.27 14.44
C TYR A 63 4.20 0.72 15.46
N LEU A 64 5.24 1.43 15.00
CA LEU A 64 6.28 1.96 15.88
C LEU A 64 5.74 2.96 16.89
N SER A 65 4.79 3.82 16.48
CA SER A 65 4.02 4.70 17.36
C SER A 65 3.31 3.91 18.47
N GLY A 66 2.67 2.79 18.13
CA GLY A 66 2.06 1.88 19.11
C GLY A 66 3.06 1.21 20.05
N VAL A 67 4.28 0.95 19.60
CA VAL A 67 5.36 0.35 20.40
C VAL A 67 6.02 1.38 21.33
N SER A 68 6.28 2.59 20.85
CA SER A 68 7.02 3.63 21.58
C SER A 68 6.12 4.52 22.43
N GLY A 69 4.83 4.63 22.09
CA GLY A 69 3.92 5.63 22.62
C GLY A 69 4.07 7.01 21.98
N ASP A 70 4.93 7.18 20.97
CA ASP A 70 4.95 8.37 20.13
C ASP A 70 3.64 8.44 19.36
N THR A 71 2.96 9.58 19.39
CA THR A 71 1.69 9.80 18.71
C THR A 71 1.80 10.83 17.59
N VAL A 72 3.02 11.21 17.21
CA VAL A 72 3.27 12.29 16.26
C VAL A 72 3.96 11.76 15.01
N ILE A 73 3.23 11.82 13.89
CA ILE A 73 3.83 11.61 12.58
C ILE A 73 4.74 12.79 12.22
N ARG A 74 6.00 12.48 11.91
CA ARG A 74 7.03 13.46 11.54
C ARG A 74 7.24 13.44 10.04
N TRP A 75 6.42 14.20 9.32
CA TRP A 75 6.47 14.29 7.85
C TRP A 75 7.84 14.69 7.28
N GLN A 76 8.65 15.42 8.04
CA GLN A 76 9.99 15.83 7.61
C GLN A 76 11.01 14.69 7.66
N THR A 77 10.76 13.65 8.47
CA THR A 77 11.70 12.54 8.70
C THR A 77 11.14 11.19 8.25
N ILE A 78 9.91 11.16 7.70
CA ILE A 78 9.29 9.93 7.20
C ILE A 78 10.03 9.39 5.98
N ASP A 79 10.59 10.28 5.15
CA ASP A 79 11.43 9.91 4.02
C ASP A 79 12.73 9.25 4.50
N ASP A 80 13.34 9.78 5.57
CA ASP A 80 14.55 9.20 6.17
C ASP A 80 14.27 7.80 6.72
N PHE A 81 13.16 7.63 7.44
CA PHE A 81 12.73 6.30 7.90
C PHE A 81 12.54 5.33 6.73
N SER A 82 11.86 5.78 5.67
CA SER A 82 11.58 4.97 4.48
C SER A 82 12.87 4.53 3.76
N ASN A 83 13.86 5.41 3.64
CA ASN A 83 15.16 5.06 3.07
C ASN A 83 15.94 4.12 3.99
N ASN A 84 16.01 4.44 5.28
CA ASN A 84 16.76 3.66 6.25
C ASN A 84 16.25 2.22 6.38
N ILE A 85 14.94 2.00 6.32
CA ILE A 85 14.38 0.64 6.41
C ILE A 85 14.65 -0.17 5.15
N VAL A 86 14.60 0.45 3.97
CA VAL A 86 14.95 -0.21 2.71
C VAL A 86 16.43 -0.59 2.71
N ASP A 87 17.31 0.32 3.13
CA ASP A 87 18.75 0.06 3.21
C ASP A 87 19.09 -1.01 4.26
N ALA A 88 18.50 -0.93 5.45
CA ALA A 88 18.71 -1.92 6.51
C ALA A 88 18.24 -3.32 6.09
N CYS A 89 17.06 -3.41 5.46
CA CYS A 89 16.52 -4.68 4.97
C CYS A 89 17.29 -5.22 3.76
N GLY A 90 17.78 -4.35 2.86
CA GLY A 90 18.61 -4.77 1.73
C GLY A 90 19.92 -5.44 2.18
N ASN A 91 20.47 -5.03 3.33
CA ASN A 91 21.68 -5.61 3.92
C ASN A 91 21.41 -6.85 4.79
N GLN A 92 20.15 -7.11 5.17
CA GLN A 92 19.77 -8.15 6.11
C GLN A 92 18.47 -8.88 5.67
N PRO A 93 18.47 -9.55 4.51
CA PRO A 93 17.24 -10.06 3.88
C PRO A 93 16.46 -11.05 4.75
N ASP A 94 17.14 -11.87 5.55
CA ASP A 94 16.51 -12.93 6.36
C ASP A 94 15.99 -12.43 7.72
N ARG A 95 16.31 -11.18 8.12
CA ARG A 95 15.85 -10.62 9.39
C ARG A 95 14.35 -10.36 9.37
N ASN A 96 13.72 -10.45 10.53
CA ASN A 96 12.33 -10.04 10.70
C ASN A 96 12.17 -8.53 10.48
N LEU A 97 11.19 -8.14 9.68
CA LEU A 97 10.94 -6.73 9.33
C LEU A 97 10.68 -5.86 10.55
N LEU A 98 9.83 -6.31 11.48
CA LEU A 98 9.43 -5.51 12.64
C LEU A 98 10.57 -5.33 13.64
N GLU A 99 11.48 -6.30 13.74
CA GLU A 99 12.70 -6.14 14.54
C GLU A 99 13.60 -5.04 13.97
N VAL A 100 13.88 -5.09 12.66
CA VAL A 100 14.68 -4.07 11.98
C VAL A 100 14.03 -2.70 12.08
N ALA A 101 12.70 -2.60 11.88
CA ALA A 101 11.96 -1.35 11.99
C ALA A 101 12.08 -0.72 13.39
N LYS A 102 12.01 -1.53 14.46
CA LYS A 102 12.19 -1.05 15.84
C LYS A 102 13.62 -0.54 16.09
N GLU A 103 14.62 -1.25 15.59
CA GLU A 103 16.04 -0.88 15.78
C GLU A 103 16.37 0.49 15.17
N ILE A 104 15.79 0.81 14.01
CA ILE A 104 16.11 2.04 13.28
C ILE A 104 15.11 3.17 13.50
N GLY A 105 13.85 2.84 13.82
CA GLY A 105 12.74 3.79 13.87
C GLY A 105 12.37 4.23 15.28
N ILE A 106 12.90 3.57 16.32
CA ILE A 106 12.75 3.98 17.72
C ILE A 106 14.14 4.30 18.25
N SER A 107 14.61 5.52 17.97
CA SER A 107 15.71 6.12 18.70
C SER A 107 15.18 6.73 20.00
N GLU A 108 15.77 6.38 21.14
CA GLU A 108 15.49 7.04 22.45
C GLU A 108 15.64 8.57 22.39
#